data_AF-A0A6C1B214-F1
#
_entry.id   AF-A0A6C1B214-F1
#
_cell.length_a   1.000
_cell.length_b   1.000
_cell.length_c   1.000
_cell.angle_alpha   90.00
_cell.angle_beta   90.00
_cell.angle_gamma   90.00
#
_symmetry.space_group_name_H-M   'P 1'
#
loop_
_entity.id
_entity.type
_entity.pdbx_description
1 polymer ?
#
loop_
_entity_poly.entity_id
_entity_poly.type
_entity_poly.pdbx_seq_one_letter_code
_entity_poly.pdbx_strand_id
1 'polypeptide(L)'
;MRAGSLATCSPAPRLEKATLVIPPFRLPQLGQCFIHRETLRIDLTRLAPDRYRIMVVQNFWIEDTNPELDECIAALFLARRRRDGQWEAAENWPVECRSIALLGWLDLTDPEQPRLVPAPSC
;
A
#
# COMPACT_ATOMS: atom_id res chain seq x y z
N MET A 1 1.43 7.32 -26.55
CA MET A 1 1.81 6.50 -25.39
C MET A 1 0.57 5.73 -24.95
N ARG A 2 0.58 4.40 -24.95
CA ARG A 2 -0.59 3.61 -24.54
C ARG A 2 -0.69 3.67 -23.01
N ALA A 3 -1.72 4.33 -22.51
CA ALA A 3 -2.14 4.22 -21.11
C ALA A 3 -2.40 2.73 -20.83
N GLY A 4 -1.54 2.12 -20.03
CA GLY A 4 -1.83 0.80 -19.49
C GLY A 4 -3.12 0.89 -18.71
N SER A 5 -4.08 0.03 -19.01
CA SER A 5 -5.35 -0.07 -18.28
C SER A 5 -5.03 -0.33 -16.80
N LEU A 6 -5.10 0.71 -15.96
CA LEU A 6 -5.05 0.54 -14.51
C LEU A 6 -6.24 -0.34 -14.14
N ALA A 7 -5.98 -1.45 -13.46
CA ALA A 7 -7.06 -2.31 -12.99
C ALA A 7 -8.00 -1.49 -12.09
N THR A 8 -9.29 -1.54 -12.39
CA THR A 8 -10.37 -0.94 -11.59
C THR A 8 -10.69 -1.74 -10.31
N CYS A 9 -9.93 -2.80 -10.04
CA CYS A 9 -10.03 -3.62 -8.84
C CYS A 9 -8.84 -3.35 -7.92
N SER A 10 -9.03 -3.54 -6.61
CA SER A 10 -7.95 -3.47 -5.62
C SER A 10 -6.69 -4.17 -6.13
N PRO A 11 -5.51 -3.51 -6.09
CA PRO A 11 -4.27 -4.14 -6.55
C PRO A 11 -4.07 -5.44 -5.79
N ALA A 12 -3.85 -6.53 -6.49
CA ALA A 12 -3.50 -7.80 -5.88
C ALA A 12 -1.99 -7.78 -5.56
N PRO A 13 -1.59 -7.64 -4.28
CA PRO A 13 -0.19 -7.74 -3.91
C PRO A 13 0.30 -9.16 -4.22
N ARG A 14 1.59 -9.31 -4.50
CA ARG A 14 2.21 -10.64 -4.63
C ARG A 14 3.63 -10.62 -4.09
N LEU A 15 4.13 -11.81 -3.76
CA LEU A 15 5.53 -12.02 -3.37
C LEU A 15 6.33 -12.56 -4.56
N GLU A 16 7.49 -11.95 -4.80
CA GLU A 16 8.52 -12.44 -5.71
C GLU A 16 9.81 -12.59 -4.89
N LYS A 17 10.05 -13.78 -4.34
CA LYS A 17 11.13 -14.02 -3.36
C LYS A 17 10.99 -13.06 -2.15
N ALA A 18 12.04 -12.31 -1.81
CA ALA A 18 12.05 -11.32 -0.75
C ALA A 18 11.55 -9.93 -1.20
N THR A 19 10.73 -9.86 -2.25
CA THR A 19 10.17 -8.60 -2.76
C THR A 19 8.65 -8.65 -2.73
N LEU A 20 8.04 -7.66 -2.07
CA LEU A 20 6.60 -7.40 -2.20
C LEU A 20 6.37 -6.55 -3.44
N VAL A 21 5.54 -7.05 -4.36
CA VAL A 21 5.22 -6.39 -5.62
C VAL A 21 3.75 -5.99 -5.61
N ILE A 22 3.50 -4.71 -5.86
CA ILE A 22 2.17 -4.12 -5.91
C ILE A 22 1.99 -3.55 -7.32
N PRO A 23 1.09 -4.12 -8.14
CA PRO A 23 0.85 -3.59 -9.48
C PRO A 23 0.23 -2.19 -9.42
N PRO A 24 0.31 -1.41 -10.52
CA PRO A 24 -0.41 -0.15 -10.64
C PRO A 24 -1.90 -0.33 -10.33
N PHE A 25 -2.51 0.69 -9.71
CA PHE A 25 -3.92 0.64 -9.32
C PHE A 25 -4.65 1.95 -9.44
N ARG A 26 -5.97 1.84 -9.55
CA ARG A 26 -6.93 2.94 -9.49
C ARG A 26 -8.07 2.52 -8.56
N LEU A 27 -8.20 3.19 -7.43
CA LEU A 27 -9.10 2.82 -6.34
C LEU A 27 -10.13 3.93 -6.09
N PRO A 28 -11.38 3.78 -6.54
CA PRO A 28 -12.45 4.72 -6.23
C PRO A 28 -12.88 4.55 -4.77
N GLN A 29 -12.64 5.56 -3.94
CA GLN A 29 -12.92 5.50 -2.50
C GLN A 29 -13.14 6.93 -1.97
N LEU A 30 -13.99 7.10 -0.95
CA LEU A 30 -14.30 8.42 -0.37
C LEU A 30 -14.75 9.49 -1.40
N GLY A 31 -15.39 9.07 -2.50
CA GLY A 31 -15.82 9.99 -3.57
C GLY A 31 -14.68 10.55 -4.44
N GLN A 32 -13.46 10.03 -4.29
CA GLN A 32 -12.28 10.39 -5.08
C GLN A 32 -11.67 9.15 -5.73
N CYS A 33 -10.68 9.35 -6.60
CA CYS A 33 -9.97 8.26 -7.23
C CYS A 33 -8.50 8.24 -6.84
N PHE A 34 -8.11 7.27 -6.01
CA PHE A 34 -6.74 7.11 -5.53
C PHE A 34 -5.93 6.23 -6.49
N ILE A 35 -4.84 6.78 -7.02
CA ILE A 35 -4.05 6.13 -8.07
C ILE A 35 -2.61 5.90 -7.66
N HIS A 36 -2.04 4.80 -8.13
CA HIS A 36 -0.61 4.61 -8.19
C HIS A 36 -0.25 4.06 -9.57
N ARG A 37 0.53 4.83 -10.35
CA ARG A 37 0.70 4.59 -11.80
C ARG A 37 1.77 3.55 -12.13
N GLU A 38 2.68 3.29 -11.21
CA GLU A 38 3.83 2.40 -11.44
C GLU A 38 3.74 1.12 -10.61
N THR A 39 4.56 0.12 -10.94
CA THR A 39 4.67 -1.06 -10.09
C THR A 39 5.56 -0.74 -8.91
N LEU A 40 5.05 -0.84 -7.68
CA LEU A 40 5.88 -0.73 -6.48
C LEU A 40 6.56 -2.07 -6.20
N ARG A 41 7.85 -1.99 -5.90
CA ARG A 41 8.69 -3.13 -5.53
C ARG A 41 9.36 -2.79 -4.22
N ILE A 42 8.99 -3.48 -3.15
CA ILE A 42 9.49 -3.24 -1.80
C ILE A 42 10.38 -4.41 -1.42
N ASP A 43 11.65 -4.12 -1.15
CA ASP A 43 12.61 -5.08 -0.62
C ASP A 43 12.29 -5.38 0.85
N LEU A 44 11.85 -6.61 1.12
CA LEU A 44 11.41 -7.05 2.43
C LEU A 44 12.58 -7.29 3.39
N THR A 45 13.81 -7.43 2.88
CA THR A 45 15.01 -7.61 3.73
C THR A 45 15.32 -6.36 4.56
N ARG A 46 14.74 -5.22 4.18
CA ARG A 46 14.87 -3.94 4.88
C ARG A 46 13.86 -3.78 6.03
N LEU A 47 12.92 -4.70 6.16
CA LEU A 47 11.90 -4.68 7.21
C LEU A 47 12.33 -5.55 8.38
N ALA A 48 11.90 -5.17 9.59
CA ALA A 48 12.07 -6.02 10.75
C ALA A 48 11.18 -7.28 10.62
N PRO A 49 11.60 -8.45 11.13
CA PRO A 49 10.76 -9.64 11.16
C PRO A 49 9.52 -9.40 12.04
N ASP A 50 8.35 -9.25 11.41
CA ASP A 50 7.08 -9.00 12.08
C ASP A 50 5.88 -9.20 11.13
N ARG A 51 4.67 -8.94 11.63
CA ARG A 51 3.47 -8.82 10.82
C ARG A 51 3.21 -7.37 10.43
N TYR A 52 2.75 -7.19 9.20
CA TYR A 52 2.45 -5.90 8.60
C TYR A 52 1.07 -5.91 7.95
N ARG A 53 0.37 -4.77 8.00
CA ARG A 53 -0.75 -4.47 7.10
C ARG A 53 -0.23 -3.62 5.94
N ILE A 54 -0.63 -3.99 4.72
CA ILE A 54 -0.30 -3.25 3.51
C ILE A 54 -1.43 -2.25 3.27
N MET A 55 -1.20 -0.99 3.62
CA MET A 55 -2.20 0.07 3.55
C MET A 55 -1.97 0.96 2.33
N VAL A 56 -3.02 1.26 1.58
CA VAL A 56 -3.05 2.42 0.69
C VAL A 56 -3.29 3.65 1.54
N VAL A 57 -2.47 4.68 1.34
CA VAL A 57 -2.59 5.95 2.03
C VAL A 57 -2.59 7.09 1.02
N GLN A 58 -3.33 8.14 1.34
CA GLN A 58 -3.15 9.45 0.73
C GLN A 58 -1.99 10.14 1.45
N ASN A 59 -1.05 10.69 0.69
CA ASN A 59 0.04 11.52 1.22
C ASN A 59 -0.20 12.96 0.79
N PHE A 60 -0.63 13.81 1.73
CA PHE A 60 -1.07 15.18 1.40
C PHE A 60 0.05 16.03 0.79
N TRP A 61 1.32 15.79 1.13
CA TRP A 61 2.44 16.55 0.54
C TRP A 61 2.65 16.26 -0.94
N ILE A 62 2.40 15.01 -1.36
CA ILE A 62 2.48 14.65 -2.78
C ILE A 62 1.28 15.24 -3.52
N GLU A 63 0.10 15.23 -2.89
CA GLU A 63 -1.14 15.78 -3.46
C GLU A 63 -1.09 17.28 -3.69
N ASP A 64 -0.48 18.05 -2.78
CA ASP A 64 -0.34 19.50 -2.94
C ASP A 64 0.41 19.89 -4.23
N THR A 65 1.17 18.96 -4.80
CA THR A 65 1.91 19.15 -6.05
C THR A 65 1.26 18.48 -7.27
N ASN A 66 0.13 17.80 -7.09
CA ASN A 66 -0.56 17.10 -8.16
C ASN A 66 -1.43 18.09 -8.98
N PRO A 67 -1.14 18.30 -10.28
CA PRO A 67 -1.93 19.22 -11.11
C PRO A 67 -3.30 18.65 -11.51
N GLU A 68 -3.51 17.34 -11.38
CA GLU A 68 -4.75 16.65 -11.77
C GLU A 68 -5.70 16.58 -10.56
N LEU A 69 -6.79 17.36 -10.58
CA LEU A 69 -7.71 17.50 -9.44
C LEU A 69 -8.78 16.39 -9.36
N ASP A 70 -8.90 15.56 -10.39
CA ASP A 70 -9.82 14.42 -10.44
C ASP A 70 -9.20 13.11 -9.92
N GLU A 71 -7.88 13.13 -9.67
CA GLU A 71 -7.10 12.00 -9.18
C GLU A 71 -6.31 12.37 -7.93
N CYS A 72 -6.15 11.39 -7.05
CA CYS A 72 -5.39 11.50 -5.82
C CYS A 72 -4.19 10.54 -5.87
N ILE A 73 -2.95 11.06 -5.75
CA ILE A 73 -1.75 10.23 -5.73
C ILE A 73 -1.69 9.43 -4.43
N ALA A 74 -1.84 8.11 -4.57
CA ALA A 74 -1.76 7.16 -3.49
C ALA A 74 -0.32 6.68 -3.26
N ALA A 75 0.02 6.49 -2.00
CA ALA A 75 1.23 5.82 -1.54
C ALA A 75 0.88 4.53 -0.78
N LEU A 76 1.91 3.79 -0.38
CA LEU A 76 1.76 2.63 0.50
C LEU A 76 2.38 2.89 1.86
N PHE A 77 1.72 2.37 2.89
CA PHE A 77 2.21 2.32 4.24
C PHE A 77 2.20 0.88 4.75
N LEU A 78 3.34 0.39 5.23
CA LEU A 78 3.46 -0.93 5.84
C LEU A 78 3.31 -0.78 7.35
N ALA A 79 2.08 -0.87 7.83
CA ALA A 79 1.76 -0.72 9.25
C ALA A 79 2.22 -1.96 10.02
N ARG A 80 3.29 -1.82 10.83
CA ARG A 80 3.79 -2.92 11.66
C ARG A 80 2.86 -3.22 12.83
N ARG A 81 2.84 -4.46 13.28
CA ARG A 81 2.22 -4.84 14.56
C ARG A 81 3.08 -4.33 15.73
N ARG A 82 2.46 -3.60 16.66
CA ARG A 82 3.10 -3.09 17.88
C ARG A 82 3.01 -4.12 19.01
N ARG A 83 3.87 -3.96 20.02
CA ARG A 83 3.95 -4.85 21.20
C ARG A 83 2.66 -4.91 22.02
N ASP A 84 1.88 -3.83 22.01
CA ASP A 84 0.57 -3.72 22.66
C ASP A 84 -0.55 -4.42 21.89
N GLY A 85 -0.24 -5.07 20.77
CA GLY A 85 -1.24 -5.67 19.91
C GLY A 85 -2.10 -4.62 19.19
N GLN A 86 -1.58 -3.42 18.95
CA GLN A 86 -2.18 -2.48 17.99
C GLN A 86 -1.37 -2.46 16.69
N TRP A 87 -1.96 -1.92 15.63
CA TRP A 87 -1.22 -1.66 14.39
C TRP A 87 -0.69 -0.24 14.41
N GLU A 88 0.46 0.00 13.78
CA GLU A 88 0.88 1.36 13.48
C GLU A 88 -0.19 2.05 12.61
N ALA A 89 -0.48 3.30 12.92
CA ALA A 89 -1.39 4.14 12.14
C ALA A 89 -0.56 5.05 11.25
N ALA A 90 -0.91 5.16 9.97
CA ALA A 90 -0.21 6.01 9.02
C ALA A 90 -0.24 7.49 9.47
N GLU A 91 -1.35 7.87 10.10
CA GLU A 91 -1.66 9.20 10.63
C GLU A 91 -0.71 9.65 11.75
N ASN A 92 0.00 8.71 12.39
CA ASN A 92 0.94 9.00 13.48
C ASN A 92 2.37 9.32 12.98
N TRP A 93 2.62 9.23 11.67
CA TRP A 93 3.91 9.52 11.07
C TRP A 93 3.96 10.97 10.57
N PRO A 94 5.14 11.61 10.51
CA PRO A 94 5.28 13.05 10.28
C PRO A 94 4.83 13.52 8.90
N VAL A 95 4.56 12.58 7.99
CA VAL A 95 3.95 12.85 6.69
C VAL A 95 2.46 12.78 6.93
N GLU A 96 1.77 13.91 6.80
CA GLU A 96 0.31 13.96 6.92
C GLU A 96 -0.28 12.93 5.95
N CYS A 97 -0.70 11.79 6.51
CA CYS A 97 -1.19 10.65 5.75
C CYS A 97 -2.58 10.28 6.23
N ARG A 98 -3.41 9.80 5.31
CA ARG A 98 -4.72 9.23 5.63
C ARG A 98 -4.83 7.83 5.06
N SER A 99 -5.21 6.87 5.89
CA SER A 99 -5.50 5.51 5.47
C SER A 99 -6.73 5.45 4.57
N ILE A 100 -6.60 4.81 3.40
CA ILE A 100 -7.65 4.72 2.37
C ILE A 100 -8.20 3.30 2.26
N ALA A 101 -7.32 2.32 2.10
CA ALA A 101 -7.69 0.93 1.87
C ALA A 101 -6.64 -0.04 2.42
N LEU A 102 -7.08 -1.25 2.75
CA LEU A 102 -6.20 -2.37 3.09
C LEU A 102 -6.06 -3.28 1.87
N LEU A 103 -4.83 -3.56 1.47
CA LEU A 103 -4.53 -4.48 0.36
C LEU A 103 -4.26 -5.92 0.82
N GLY A 104 -3.87 -6.08 2.08
CA GLY A 104 -3.61 -7.39 2.67
C GLY A 104 -2.68 -7.34 3.87
N TRP A 105 -2.23 -8.51 4.28
CA TRP A 105 -1.34 -8.74 5.40
C TRP A 105 -0.09 -9.46 4.95
N LEU A 106 1.04 -9.02 5.47
CA LEU A 106 2.34 -9.64 5.25
C LEU A 106 2.84 -10.20 6.59
N ASP A 107 3.20 -11.48 6.62
CA ASP A 107 3.84 -12.13 7.76
C ASP A 107 5.30 -12.41 7.42
N LEU A 108 6.21 -11.74 8.14
CA LEU A 108 7.67 -11.88 8.04
C LEU A 108 8.28 -12.48 9.31
N THR A 109 7.47 -13.16 10.13
CA THR A 109 7.97 -13.81 11.36
C THR A 109 8.93 -14.97 11.05
N ASP A 110 8.80 -15.58 9.87
CA ASP A 110 9.78 -16.49 9.27
C ASP A 110 10.40 -15.81 8.03
N PRO A 111 11.65 -15.31 8.11
CA PRO A 111 12.27 -14.58 7.01
C PRO A 111 12.57 -15.44 5.77
N GLU A 112 12.66 -16.77 5.94
CA GLU A 112 12.86 -17.70 4.82
C GLU A 112 11.54 -18.01 4.09
N GLN A 113 10.40 -17.80 4.77
CA GLN A 113 9.07 -18.11 4.26
C GLN A 113 8.10 -16.94 4.46
N PRO A 114 8.32 -15.79 3.79
CA PRO A 114 7.38 -14.67 3.85
C PRO A 114 6.01 -15.11 3.34
N ARG A 115 4.95 -14.73 4.06
CA ARG A 115 3.57 -15.06 3.67
C ARG A 115 2.77 -13.80 3.42
N LEU A 116 2.01 -13.83 2.35
CA LEU A 116 1.10 -12.75 1.99
C LEU A 116 -0.33 -13.29 1.96
N VAL A 117 -1.21 -12.61 2.67
CA VAL A 117 -2.65 -12.83 2.64
C VAL A 117 -3.29 -11.59 2.02
N PRO A 118 -3.78 -11.64 0.78
CA PRO A 118 -4.50 -10.52 0.20
C PRO A 118 -5.75 -10.17 1.01
N ALA A 119 -6.11 -8.89 1.04
CA ALA A 119 -7.43 -8.48 1.53
C ALA A 119 -8.52 -9.07 0.61
N PRO A 120 -9.70 -9.44 1.15
CA PRO A 120 -10.81 -9.85 0.30
C PRO A 120 -11.11 -8.71 -0.69
N SER A 121 -11.05 -9.03 -1.99
CA SER A 121 -11.48 -8.11 -3.04
C SER A 121 -12.98 -7.87 -2.89
N CYS A 122 -13.38 -6.59 -2.88
CA CYS A 122 -14.78 -6.22 -3.04
C CYS A 122 -15.30 -6.61 -4.43
#